data_AF-A0A4Q3N1S0-F1
#
_entry.id   AF-A0A4Q3N1S0-F1
#
_cell.length_a   1.000
_cell.length_b   1.000
_cell.length_c   1.000
_cell.angle_alpha   90.00
_cell.angle_beta   90.00
_cell.angle_gamma   90.00
#
_symmetry.space_group_name_H-M   'P 1'
#
loop_
_entity.id
_entity.type
_entity.pdbx_description
1 polymer ?
#
loop_
_entity_poly.entity_id
_entity_poly.type
_entity_poly.pdbx_seq_one_letter_code
_entity_poly.pdbx_strand_id
1 'polypeptide(L)' 'MFLKNCWYVAAWDHELIDGKLLPRTLLGERVLLYKGESGQVVALKDRCCHRGAPLSLGRREGDCIRCMYHGLKFDAT' A
#
# COMPACT_ATOMS: atom_id res chain seq x y z
N MET A 1 -13.48 16.31 -10.87
CA MET A 1 -14.26 15.69 -9.79
C MET A 1 -14.29 14.20 -10.04
N PHE A 2 -13.94 13.37 -9.06
CA PHE A 2 -13.94 11.90 -9.20
C PHE A 2 -15.23 11.31 -8.62
N LEU A 3 -15.77 10.25 -9.24
CA LEU A 3 -16.90 9.51 -8.66
C LEU A 3 -16.41 8.72 -7.45
N LYS A 4 -17.12 8.81 -6.33
CA LYS A 4 -16.83 8.07 -5.11
C LYS A 4 -17.88 6.96 -4.91
N ASN A 5 -17.59 6.00 -4.03
CA ASN A 5 -18.47 4.87 -3.71
C ASN A 5 -18.75 3.95 -4.92
N CYS A 6 -17.73 3.77 -5.77
CA CYS A 6 -17.75 2.83 -6.89
C CYS A 6 -16.38 2.15 -7.02
N TRP A 7 -16.34 1.04 -7.75
CA TRP A 7 -15.13 0.27 -7.97
C TRP A 7 -14.27 0.87 -9.08
N TYR A 8 -12.95 0.86 -8.87
CA TYR A 8 -11.94 1.22 -9.85
C TYR A 8 -10.89 0.12 -9.92
N VAL A 9 -10.44 -0.21 -11.13
CA VAL A 9 -9.31 -1.13 -11.32
C VAL A 9 -8.03 -0.42 -10.84
N ALA A 10 -7.34 -1.02 -9.87
CA ALA A 10 -6.19 -0.42 -9.21
C ALA A 10 -4.84 -1.00 -9.68
N ALA A 11 -4.80 -2.30 -10.00
CA ALA A 11 -3.63 -3.02 -10.48
C ALA A 11 -4.02 -4.39 -11.07
N TRP A 12 -3.11 -4.98 -11.84
CA TRP A 12 -3.13 -6.40 -12.19
C TRP A 12 -2.42 -7.25 -11.13
N ASP A 13 -2.80 -8.52 -11.02
CA ASP A 13 -2.24 -9.44 -10.00
C ASP A 13 -0.70 -9.57 -10.10
N HIS A 14 -0.18 -9.67 -11.33
CA HIS A 14 1.26 -9.80 -11.60
C HIS A 14 2.08 -8.54 -11.29
N GLU A 15 1.43 -7.40 -11.04
CA GLU A 15 2.13 -6.20 -10.55
C GLU A 15 2.45 -6.29 -9.05
N LEU A 16 1.78 -7.19 -8.31
CA LEU A 16 1.85 -7.30 -6.85
C LEU A 16 2.64 -8.52 -6.35
N ILE A 17 3.17 -9.34 -7.26
CA ILE A 17 3.96 -10.53 -6.92
C ILE A 17 5.37 -10.14 -6.46
N ASP A 18 6.14 -11.14 -6.01
CA ASP A 18 7.55 -11.01 -5.61
C ASP A 18 7.81 -9.96 -4.52
N GLY A 19 6.80 -9.71 -3.67
CA GLY A 19 6.88 -8.75 -2.58
C GLY A 19 6.94 -7.28 -3.03
N LYS A 20 6.52 -6.97 -4.26
CA LYS A 20 6.48 -5.60 -4.79
C LYS A 20 5.56 -4.70 -3.96
N LEU A 21 6.05 -3.50 -3.69
CA LEU A 21 5.29 -2.38 -3.13
C LEU A 21 4.95 -1.43 -4.27
N LEU A 22 3.68 -1.39 -4.68
CA LEU A 22 3.22 -0.62 -5.84
C LEU A 22 2.50 0.66 -5.38
N PRO A 23 3.17 1.83 -5.41
CA PRO A 23 2.49 3.10 -5.20
C PRO A 23 1.66 3.50 -6.44
N ARG A 24 0.44 3.96 -6.21
CA ARG A 24 -0.44 4.55 -7.24
C ARG A 24 -1.08 5.82 -6.70
N THR A 25 -1.44 6.74 -7.61
CA THR A 25 -2.35 7.84 -7.28
C THR A 25 -3.71 7.52 -7.86
N LEU A 26 -4.70 7.27 -7.00
CA LEU A 26 -6.07 6.94 -7.39
C LEU A 26 -6.99 8.03 -6.86
N LEU A 27 -7.75 8.67 -7.75
CA LEU A 27 -8.68 9.75 -7.41
C LEU A 27 -8.03 10.92 -6.63
N GLY A 28 -6.74 11.16 -6.88
CA GLY A 28 -5.94 12.18 -6.18
C GLY A 28 -5.31 11.74 -4.85
N GLU A 29 -5.59 10.52 -4.37
CA GLU A 29 -5.00 9.97 -3.16
C GLU A 29 -3.83 9.04 -3.48
N ARG A 30 -2.73 9.14 -2.73
CA ARG A 30 -1.62 8.17 -2.84
C ARG A 30 -1.97 6.90 -2.08
N VAL A 31 -1.97 5.78 -2.78
CA VAL A 31 -2.32 4.44 -2.28
C VAL A 31 -1.15 3.51 -2.53
N LEU A 32 -0.75 2.76 -1.50
CA LEU A 32 0.19 1.66 -1.61
C LEU A 32 -0.61 0.36 -1.79
N LEU A 33 -0.33 -0.35 -2.87
CA LEU A 33 -0.85 -1.69 -3.15
C LEU A 33 0.27 -2.71 -2.94
N TYR A 34 -0.02 -3.82 -2.27
CA TYR A 34 0.92 -4.94 -2.14
C TYR A 34 0.19 -6.27 -1.92
N LYS A 35 0.90 -7.38 -2.08
CA LYS A 35 0.46 -8.72 -1.70
C LYS A 35 1.27 -9.24 -0.52
N GLY A 36 0.59 -9.63 0.55
CA GLY A 36 1.18 -10.28 1.73
C GLY A 36 1.76 -11.66 1.43
N GLU A 37 2.52 -12.23 2.36
CA GLU A 37 2.97 -13.62 2.28
C GLU A 37 1.81 -14.61 2.36
N SER A 38 0.71 -14.27 3.03
CA SER A 38 -0.52 -15.06 3.02
C SER A 38 -1.26 -15.02 1.67
N GLY A 39 -0.80 -14.21 0.71
CA GLY A 39 -1.47 -13.97 -0.56
C GLY A 39 -2.56 -12.91 -0.52
N GLN A 40 -2.85 -12.33 0.66
CA GLN A 40 -3.81 -11.23 0.80
C GLN A 40 -3.34 -9.99 0.03
N VAL A 41 -4.23 -9.43 -0.80
CA VAL A 41 -4.01 -8.15 -1.49
C VAL A 41 -4.50 -7.01 -0.61
N VAL A 42 -3.64 -6.01 -0.39
CA VAL A 42 -3.89 -4.90 0.54
C VAL A 42 -3.72 -3.56 -0.18
N ALA A 43 -4.58 -2.61 0.18
CA ALA A 43 -4.48 -1.22 -0.24
C ALA A 43 -4.42 -0.31 0.99
N LEU A 44 -3.28 0.36 1.21
CA LEU A 44 -3.08 1.31 2.30
C LEU A 44 -2.98 2.72 1.75
N LYS A 45 -3.29 3.73 2.56
CA LYS A 45 -2.83 5.09 2.24
C LYS A 45 -1.30 5.07 2.22
N ASP A 46 -0.68 5.59 1.18
CA ASP A 46 0.78 5.63 1.06
C ASP A 46 1.38 6.77 1.91
N ARG A 47 1.13 6.69 3.22
CA ARG A 47 1.46 7.73 4.18
C ARG A 47 1.47 7.13 5.59
N CYS A 48 2.64 7.14 6.21
CA CYS A 48 2.78 6.82 7.62
C CYS A 48 2.04 7.85 8.49
N CYS A 49 1.21 7.37 9.43
CA CYS A 49 0.43 8.23 10.33
C CYS A 49 1.29 9.09 11.25
N HIS A 50 2.55 8.69 11.53
CA HIS A 50 3.46 9.43 12.39
C HIS A 50 3.90 10.77 11.79
N ARG A 51 4.60 10.76 10.65
CA ARG A 51 5.17 11.98 10.01
C ARG A 51 5.01 12.02 8.50
N GLY A 52 4.09 11.23 7.95
CA GLY A 52 3.72 11.31 6.54
C GLY A 52 4.71 10.70 5.56
N ALA A 53 5.75 9.99 6.01
CA ALA A 53 6.66 9.28 5.13
C ALA A 53 5.89 8.26 4.26
N PRO A 54 6.19 8.14 2.96
CA PRO A 54 5.55 7.16 2.09
C PRO A 54 5.89 5.75 2.56
N LEU A 55 4.86 4.91 2.70
CA LEU A 55 5.00 3.51 3.08
C LEU A 55 5.54 2.66 1.92
N SER A 56 5.38 3.12 0.68
CA SER A 56 5.95 2.52 -0.53
C SER A 56 7.48 2.53 -0.56
N LEU A 57 8.13 3.45 0.18
CA LEU A 57 9.58 3.43 0.44
C LEU A 57 9.93 2.61 1.70
N GLY A 58 8.95 1.86 2.21
CA GLY A 58 9.07 0.97 3.35
C GLY A 58 9.71 -0.37 2.99
N ARG A 59 9.52 -1.34 3.88
CA ARG A 59 9.91 -2.73 3.66
C ARG A 59 8.76 -3.66 4.05
N ARG A 60 8.46 -4.63 3.20
CA ARG A 60 7.51 -5.70 3.52
C ARG A 60 8.12 -6.66 4.55
N GLU A 61 7.35 -7.01 5.58
CA GLU A 61 7.70 -7.98 6.62
C GLU A 61 6.51 -8.90 6.89
N GLY A 62 6.46 -10.05 6.22
CA GLY A 62 5.26 -10.89 6.19
C GLY A 62 4.13 -10.18 5.45
N ASP A 63 2.98 -10.10 6.11
CA ASP A 63 1.79 -9.40 5.62
C ASP A 63 1.76 -7.91 5.94
N CYS A 64 2.81 -7.38 6.57
CA CYS A 64 2.86 -6.02 7.07
C CYS A 64 3.90 -5.17 6.33
N ILE A 65 3.78 -3.85 6.46
CA ILE A 65 4.74 -2.88 5.95
C ILE A 65 5.43 -2.17 7.12
N ARG A 66 6.76 -2.21 7.15
CA ARG A 66 7.57 -1.38 8.03
C ARG A 66 7.89 -0.05 7.36
N CYS A 67 7.49 1.04 8.00
CA CYS A 67 7.90 2.37 7.61
C CYS A 67 9.39 2.57 7.93
N MET A 68 10.18 2.93 6.93
CA MET A 68 11.63 3.08 7.07
C MET A 68 12.07 4.43 7.68
N TYR A 69 11.13 5.28 8.12
CA TYR A 69 11.50 6.52 8.82
C TYR A 69 11.76 6.27 10.32
N HIS A 70 10.83 5.62 11.02
CA HIS A 70 10.93 5.37 12.47
C HIS A 70 10.49 3.95 12.88
N GLY A 71 10.32 3.04 11.92
CA GLY A 71 10.11 1.63 12.20
C GLY A 71 8.70 1.21 12.56
N LEU A 72 7.69 2.09 12.53
CA LEU A 72 6.29 1.70 12.70
C LEU A 72 5.93 0.60 11.70
N LYS A 73 5.20 -0.41 12.17
CA LYS A 73 4.74 -1.55 11.39
C LYS A 73 3.22 -1.45 11.22
N PHE A 74 2.77 -1.53 9.97
CA PHE A 74 1.37 -1.43 9.57
C PHE A 74 0.92 -2.79 9.08
N ASP A 75 -0.19 -3.30 9.60
CA ASP A 75 -0.90 -4.43 9.02
C ASP A 75 -1.96 -3.93 8.03
N ALA A 76 -2.92 -4.78 7.67
CA ALA A 76 -3.96 -4.47 6.69
C ALA A 76 -5.17 -3.71 7.28
N THR A 77 -5.16 -3.37 8.57
CA THR A 77 -6.32 -2.80 9.30
C THR A 77 -6.12 -1.40 9.85
#